data_AF-A0A1F4AMH7-F1
#
_entry.id   AF-A0A1F4AMH7-F1
#
_cell.length_a   1.000
_cell.length_b   1.000
_cell.length_c   1.000
_cell.angle_alpha   90.00
_cell.angle_beta   90.00
_cell.angle_gamma   90.00
#
_symmetry.space_group_name_H-M   'P 1'
#
loop_
_entity.id
_entity.type
_entity.pdbx_description
1 polymer ?
#
loop_
_entity_poly.entity_id
_entity_poly.type
_entity_poly.pdbx_seq_one_letter_code
_entity_poly.pdbx_strand_id
1 'polypeptide(L)'
;MSPLMFQLTDAEWKRLEKSWPRTLGHAAIEGRAVEIARIFLRRQFPHCRFEAPERGADLCFRQSSSAPIQPVEVKGTEAPGLAWSQLKVSSADSRKLLVEKSALVYRISDVFTQSPKIYILVHGKDFLLEPEARWAFKSARTTVVGSAKKSRSKGTTISRVRRSKYDLLQTWLQSQSRNVVTLGLSDTESRIGLILPASAYTHQAFWANQKELSNRPWARAWTMAGFRVEQINLSPNGWVRFRRIRPLAAHAARV
;
A
#
# COMPACT_ATOMS: atom_id res chain seq x y z
N MET A 1 -16.59 -11.41 16.73
CA MET A 1 -15.97 -10.57 17.76
C MET A 1 -16.88 -9.37 18.01
N SER A 2 -17.29 -9.11 19.25
CA SER A 2 -18.22 -8.01 19.58
C SER A 2 -17.44 -6.73 19.88
N PRO A 3 -17.91 -5.55 19.40
CA PRO A 3 -17.30 -4.28 19.76
C PRO A 3 -17.57 -3.94 21.23
N LEU A 4 -16.66 -3.16 21.81
CA LEU A 4 -16.93 -2.38 23.00
C LEU A 4 -17.63 -1.09 22.58
N MET A 5 -18.83 -0.87 23.11
CA MET A 5 -19.55 0.40 22.93
C MET A 5 -18.91 1.43 23.84
N PHE A 6 -18.45 2.56 23.29
CA PHE A 6 -17.76 3.57 24.07
C PHE A 6 -18.47 4.92 23.97
N GLN A 7 -18.92 5.45 25.10
CA GLN A 7 -19.61 6.74 25.14
C GLN A 7 -18.66 7.88 25.52
N LEU A 8 -18.46 8.83 24.62
CA LEU A 8 -17.74 10.06 24.89
C LEU A 8 -18.63 11.01 25.71
N THR A 9 -18.04 11.68 26.70
CA THR A 9 -18.70 12.81 27.37
C THR A 9 -18.84 13.98 26.40
N ASP A 10 -19.78 14.89 26.65
CA ASP A 10 -19.94 16.10 25.85
C ASP A 10 -18.66 16.93 25.77
N ALA A 11 -17.89 17.00 26.86
CA ALA A 11 -16.64 17.73 26.92
C ALA A 11 -15.56 17.09 26.02
N GLU A 12 -15.40 15.77 26.06
CA GLU A 12 -14.48 15.05 25.18
C GLU A 12 -14.93 15.14 23.72
N TRP A 13 -16.23 14.99 23.46
CA TRP A 13 -16.81 15.09 22.13
C TRP A 13 -16.54 16.47 21.50
N LYS A 14 -16.87 17.55 22.22
CA LYS A 14 -16.59 18.93 21.79
C LYS A 14 -15.09 19.17 21.57
N ARG A 15 -14.24 18.64 22.45
CA ARG A 15 -12.77 18.72 22.27
C ARG A 15 -12.32 18.01 21.00
N LEU A 16 -12.84 16.83 20.72
CA LEU A 16 -12.52 16.08 19.51
C LEU A 16 -13.03 16.80 18.26
N GLU A 17 -14.26 17.33 18.26
CA GLU A 17 -14.79 18.16 17.15
C GLU A 17 -13.91 19.37 16.86
N LYS A 18 -13.40 20.03 17.90
CA LYS A 18 -12.50 21.17 17.75
C LYS A 18 -11.15 20.77 17.18
N SER A 19 -10.53 19.70 17.70
CA SER A 19 -9.16 19.31 17.31
C SER A 19 -9.10 18.52 16.00
N TRP A 20 -10.13 17.72 15.71
CA TRP A 20 -10.20 16.83 14.55
C TRP A 20 -11.59 16.89 13.91
N PRO A 21 -12.00 18.05 13.36
CA PRO A 21 -13.28 18.18 12.67
C PRO A 21 -13.30 17.32 11.41
N ARG A 22 -14.49 16.83 11.05
CA ARG A 22 -14.71 15.97 9.87
C ARG A 22 -14.20 16.59 8.56
N THR A 23 -14.16 17.92 8.49
CA THR A 23 -13.69 18.69 7.34
C THR A 23 -12.21 18.48 7.01
N LEU A 24 -11.38 17.96 7.93
CA LEU A 24 -9.97 17.64 7.66
C LEU A 24 -9.76 16.28 6.97
N GLY A 25 -10.84 15.58 6.58
CA GLY A 25 -10.78 14.35 5.80
C GLY A 25 -10.03 13.21 6.48
N HIS A 26 -9.16 12.51 5.76
CA HIS A 26 -8.48 11.30 6.25
C HIS A 26 -7.63 11.55 7.51
N ALA A 27 -6.93 12.69 7.57
CA ALA A 27 -6.11 13.05 8.73
C ALA A 27 -6.98 13.23 10.00
N ALA A 28 -8.22 13.71 9.84
CA ALA A 28 -9.18 13.79 10.93
C ALA A 28 -9.52 12.41 11.49
N ILE A 29 -9.77 11.43 10.61
CA ILE A 29 -10.14 10.07 11.00
C ILE A 29 -9.02 9.44 11.82
N GLU A 30 -7.78 9.53 11.35
CA GLU A 30 -6.61 8.97 12.02
C GLU A 30 -6.37 9.65 13.37
N GLY A 31 -6.26 10.98 13.40
CA GLY A 31 -6.01 11.75 14.63
C GLY A 31 -7.12 11.56 15.67
N ARG A 32 -8.38 11.55 15.24
CA ARG A 32 -9.54 11.34 16.11
C ARG A 32 -9.58 9.94 16.68
N ALA A 33 -9.31 8.90 15.88
CA ALA A 33 -9.28 7.52 16.36
C ALA A 33 -8.18 7.31 17.41
N VAL A 34 -6.98 7.87 17.18
CA VAL A 34 -5.87 7.82 18.16
C VAL A 34 -6.28 8.49 19.47
N GLU A 35 -6.92 9.66 19.41
CA GLU A 35 -7.34 10.35 20.64
C GLU A 35 -8.50 9.63 21.36
N ILE A 36 -9.45 9.05 20.63
CA ILE A 36 -10.48 8.19 21.23
C ILE A 36 -9.83 7.00 21.95
N ALA A 37 -8.83 6.35 21.34
CA ALA A 37 -8.09 5.27 21.96
C ALA A 37 -7.38 5.73 23.26
N ARG A 38 -6.80 6.93 23.28
CA ARG A 38 -6.20 7.50 24.52
C ARG A 38 -7.24 7.73 25.61
N ILE A 39 -8.40 8.30 25.26
CA ILE A 39 -9.48 8.54 26.23
C ILE A 39 -9.98 7.22 26.80
N PHE A 40 -10.22 6.22 25.94
CA PHE A 40 -10.61 4.88 26.34
C PHE A 40 -9.59 4.25 27.30
N LEU A 41 -8.31 4.28 26.95
CA LEU A 41 -7.23 3.73 27.77
C LEU A 41 -7.10 4.44 29.12
N ARG A 42 -7.24 5.77 29.18
CA ARG A 42 -7.22 6.53 30.44
C ARG A 42 -8.41 6.19 31.33
N ARG A 43 -9.59 5.95 30.77
CA ARG A 43 -10.76 5.53 31.57
C ARG A 43 -10.60 4.13 32.11
N GLN A 44 -10.09 3.21 31.29
CA GLN A 44 -9.87 1.82 31.70
C GLN A 44 -8.71 1.68 32.69
N PHE A 45 -7.68 2.51 32.52
CA PHE A 45 -6.47 2.51 33.32
C PHE A 45 -6.15 3.95 33.75
N PRO A 46 -6.76 4.46 34.83
CA PRO A 46 -6.62 5.86 35.27
C PRO A 46 -5.18 6.31 35.53
N HIS A 47 -4.29 5.36 35.85
CA HIS A 47 -2.87 5.63 36.12
C HIS A 47 -1.95 5.28 34.95
N CYS A 48 -2.50 4.97 33.77
CA CYS A 48 -1.67 4.69 32.62
C CYS A 48 -0.84 5.90 32.20
N ARG A 49 0.34 5.62 31.66
CA ARG A 49 1.22 6.63 31.07
C ARG A 49 1.41 6.31 29.60
N PHE A 50 1.40 7.34 28.78
CA PHE A 50 1.76 7.22 27.37
C PHE A 50 3.25 7.53 27.23
N GLU A 51 3.94 6.64 26.54
CA GLU A 51 5.36 6.77 26.25
C GLU A 51 5.52 7.14 24.77
N ALA A 52 6.72 7.57 24.38
CA ALA A 52 7.04 7.78 22.97
C ALA A 52 6.78 6.46 22.19
N PRO A 53 6.02 6.51 21.08
CA PRO A 53 5.73 5.30 20.32
C PRO A 53 7.01 4.74 19.70
N GLU A 54 7.17 3.42 19.78
CA GLU A 54 8.19 2.74 19.00
C GLU A 54 7.86 2.75 17.50
N ARG A 55 8.86 2.51 16.65
CA ARG A 55 8.65 2.53 15.19
C ARG A 55 7.55 1.56 14.79
N GLY A 56 6.57 2.09 14.06
CA GLY A 56 5.44 1.33 13.54
C GLY A 56 4.23 1.27 14.46
N ALA A 57 4.28 1.80 15.69
CA ALA A 57 3.13 1.93 16.59
C ALA A 57 2.55 3.35 16.52
N ASP A 58 1.24 3.47 16.69
CA ASP A 58 0.58 4.78 16.85
C ASP A 58 0.61 5.26 18.30
N LEU A 59 0.58 4.32 19.25
CA LEU A 59 0.64 4.58 20.69
C LEU A 59 1.52 3.54 21.40
N CYS A 60 2.23 3.98 22.43
CA CYS A 60 2.76 3.11 23.46
C CYS A 60 2.19 3.55 24.80
N PHE A 61 1.67 2.62 25.59
CA PHE A 61 1.19 2.95 26.92
C PHE A 61 1.63 1.90 27.94
N ARG A 62 1.75 2.34 29.18
CA ARG A 62 2.06 1.49 30.32
C ARG A 62 0.89 1.55 31.29
N GLN A 63 0.30 0.40 31.64
CA GLN A 63 -0.89 0.33 32.51
C GLN A 63 -0.61 0.81 33.94
N SER A 64 0.54 0.44 34.49
CA SER A 64 1.04 0.83 35.83
C SER A 64 2.55 0.97 35.77
N SER A 65 3.20 1.53 36.80
CA SER A 65 4.66 1.69 36.82
C SER A 65 5.44 0.38 36.62
N SER A 66 4.91 -0.75 37.10
CA SER A 66 5.53 -2.08 37.00
C SER A 66 5.14 -2.84 35.72
N ALA A 67 4.07 -2.45 35.03
CA ALA A 67 3.64 -3.12 33.81
C ALA A 67 4.63 -2.89 32.65
N PRO A 68 4.78 -3.83 31.71
CA PRO A 68 5.52 -3.59 30.47
C PRO A 68 4.84 -2.50 29.63
N ILE A 69 5.63 -1.87 28.76
CA ILE A 69 5.10 -0.95 27.76
C ILE A 69 4.39 -1.77 26.69
N GLN A 70 3.14 -1.42 26.41
CA GLN A 70 2.32 -2.07 25.41
C GLN A 70 2.25 -1.18 24.14
N PRO A 71 2.77 -1.65 22.99
CA PRO A 71 2.55 -1.01 21.71
C PRO A 71 1.13 -1.27 21.20
N VAL A 72 0.56 -0.24 20.57
CA VAL A 72 -0.79 -0.25 20.00
C VAL A 72 -0.77 0.39 18.62
N GLU A 73 -1.30 -0.33 17.64
CA GLU A 73 -1.66 0.19 16.32
C GLU A 73 -3.12 0.64 16.36
N VAL A 74 -3.43 1.85 15.89
CA VAL A 74 -4.80 2.38 15.87
C VAL A 74 -5.27 2.52 14.42
N LYS A 75 -6.51 2.07 14.14
CA LYS A 75 -7.13 2.20 12.82
C LYS A 75 -8.51 2.82 12.92
N GLY A 76 -8.67 4.05 12.44
CA GLY A 76 -9.95 4.76 12.40
C GLY A 76 -10.78 4.48 11.15
N THR A 77 -12.10 4.53 11.25
CA THR A 77 -13.04 4.60 10.11
C THR A 77 -14.34 5.29 10.47
N GLU A 78 -14.96 5.91 9.48
CA GLU A 78 -16.34 6.41 9.57
C GLU A 78 -17.37 5.29 9.45
N ALA A 79 -17.00 4.13 8.88
CA ALA A 79 -17.92 3.02 8.73
C ALA A 79 -18.38 2.51 10.11
N PRO A 80 -19.59 1.94 10.22
CA PRO A 80 -20.15 1.53 11.50
C PRO A 80 -19.63 0.22 12.08
N GLY A 81 -18.63 -0.38 11.42
CA GLY A 81 -18.07 -1.67 11.80
C GLY A 81 -16.59 -1.77 11.51
N LEU A 82 -16.06 -2.99 11.59
CA LEU A 82 -14.64 -3.27 11.39
C LEU A 82 -14.11 -2.78 10.04
N ALA A 83 -14.90 -2.94 8.96
CA ALA A 83 -14.50 -2.63 7.59
C ALA A 83 -13.11 -3.20 7.24
N TRP A 84 -12.99 -4.54 7.28
CA TRP A 84 -11.74 -5.30 7.13
C TRP A 84 -10.89 -4.89 5.93
N SER A 85 -11.51 -4.57 4.80
CA SER A 85 -10.82 -4.12 3.59
C SER A 85 -10.03 -2.81 3.77
N GLN A 86 -10.30 -2.04 4.82
CA GLN A 86 -9.57 -0.82 5.19
C GLN A 86 -8.47 -1.05 6.23
N LEU A 87 -8.43 -2.23 6.87
CA LEU A 87 -7.44 -2.57 7.89
C LEU A 87 -6.14 -3.00 7.22
N LYS A 88 -5.29 -2.00 7.00
CA LYS A 88 -4.12 -2.10 6.13
C LYS A 88 -2.91 -1.49 6.82
N VAL A 89 -1.86 -2.28 7.02
CA VAL A 89 -0.54 -1.78 7.44
C VAL A 89 0.38 -1.68 6.23
N SER A 90 1.10 -0.55 6.10
CA SER A 90 1.97 -0.27 4.95
C SER A 90 3.46 -0.36 5.29
N SER A 91 3.81 -0.27 6.57
CA SER A 91 5.20 -0.27 7.03
C SER A 91 5.64 -1.68 7.46
N ALA A 92 6.90 -2.00 7.18
CA ALA A 92 7.51 -3.25 7.67
C ALA A 92 7.57 -3.27 9.20
N ASP A 93 7.77 -2.10 9.83
CA ASP A 93 7.82 -1.94 11.28
C ASP A 93 6.45 -2.27 11.92
N SER A 94 5.34 -1.74 11.40
CA SER A 94 4.00 -2.05 11.90
C SER A 94 3.69 -3.54 11.76
N ARG A 95 4.02 -4.17 10.61
CA ARG A 95 3.88 -5.63 10.45
C ARG A 95 4.69 -6.37 11.52
N LYS A 96 5.95 -5.97 11.75
CA LYS A 96 6.82 -6.59 12.74
C LYS A 96 6.22 -6.51 14.15
N LEU A 97 5.70 -5.35 14.53
CA LEU A 97 5.05 -5.16 15.83
C LEU A 97 3.85 -6.10 16.02
N LEU A 98 2.97 -6.20 15.01
CA LEU A 98 1.77 -7.02 15.10
C LEU A 98 2.09 -8.51 15.16
N VAL A 99 3.04 -8.98 14.34
CA VAL A 99 3.34 -10.42 14.20
C VAL A 99 4.31 -10.91 15.25
N GLU A 100 5.41 -10.18 15.49
CA GLU A 100 6.51 -10.65 16.33
C GLU A 100 6.36 -10.18 17.79
N LYS A 101 5.84 -8.97 18.01
CA LYS A 101 5.67 -8.41 19.37
C LYS A 101 4.26 -8.53 19.92
N SER A 102 3.34 -9.15 19.17
CA SER A 102 1.94 -9.31 19.57
C SER A 102 1.27 -7.98 19.97
N ALA A 103 1.61 -6.89 19.26
CA ALA A 103 1.00 -5.59 19.48
C ALA A 103 -0.52 -5.65 19.21
N LEU A 104 -1.29 -4.86 19.97
CA LEU A 104 -2.75 -4.82 19.82
C LEU A 104 -3.14 -3.88 18.68
N VAL A 105 -4.18 -4.24 17.92
CA VAL A 105 -4.83 -3.30 17.00
C VAL A 105 -6.12 -2.79 17.61
N TYR A 106 -6.23 -1.48 17.77
CA TYR A 106 -7.44 -0.79 18.19
C TYR A 106 -8.13 -0.25 16.95
N ARG A 107 -9.15 -0.97 16.48
CA ARG A 107 -10.01 -0.49 15.40
C ARG A 107 -11.14 0.33 16.00
N ILE A 108 -11.17 1.63 15.68
CA ILE A 108 -12.20 2.56 16.12
C ILE A 108 -13.12 2.83 14.93
N SER A 109 -14.39 2.46 15.06
CA SER A 109 -15.42 2.68 14.04
C SER A 109 -16.43 3.73 14.50
N ASP A 110 -17.20 4.30 13.58
CA ASP A 110 -18.09 5.43 13.86
C ASP A 110 -17.36 6.62 14.52
N VAL A 111 -16.13 6.95 14.07
CA VAL A 111 -15.25 7.93 14.76
C VAL A 111 -15.85 9.33 14.91
N PHE A 112 -16.80 9.72 14.04
CA PHE A 112 -17.52 10.99 14.10
C PHE A 112 -18.89 10.87 14.77
N THR A 113 -19.04 9.94 15.71
CA THR A 113 -20.21 9.87 16.59
C THR A 113 -19.77 9.99 18.04
N GLN A 114 -20.69 10.37 18.93
CA GLN A 114 -20.42 10.41 20.36
C GLN A 114 -20.31 9.00 20.98
N SER A 115 -20.71 7.96 20.23
CA SER A 115 -20.75 6.57 20.67
C SER A 115 -19.91 5.65 19.75
N PRO A 116 -18.61 5.92 19.56
CA PRO A 116 -17.77 5.08 18.70
C PRO A 116 -17.69 3.64 19.23
N LYS A 117 -17.41 2.71 18.32
CA LYS A 117 -17.19 1.31 18.67
C LYS A 117 -15.70 1.00 18.64
N ILE A 118 -15.24 0.26 19.64
CA ILE A 118 -13.83 -0.11 19.78
C ILE A 118 -13.70 -1.62 19.66
N TYR A 119 -12.87 -2.06 18.72
CA TYR A 119 -12.48 -3.45 18.56
C TYR A 119 -11.01 -3.57 18.93
N ILE A 120 -10.70 -4.50 19.84
CA ILE A 120 -9.32 -4.82 20.25
C ILE A 120 -8.98 -6.15 19.61
N LEU A 121 -8.07 -6.13 18.65
CA LEU A 121 -7.73 -7.28 17.81
C LEU A 121 -6.30 -7.74 18.10
N VAL A 122 -6.10 -9.06 18.09
CA VAL A 122 -4.81 -9.73 18.28
C VAL A 122 -4.47 -10.58 17.05
N HIS A 123 -3.26 -10.41 16.53
CA HIS A 123 -2.77 -11.20 15.40
C HIS A 123 -2.69 -12.70 15.77
N GLY A 124 -3.08 -13.58 14.85
CA GLY A 124 -3.12 -15.04 15.06
C GLY A 124 -4.33 -15.52 15.87
N LYS A 125 -5.09 -14.61 16.49
CA LYS A 125 -6.34 -14.92 17.19
C LYS A 125 -7.55 -14.36 16.45
N ASP A 126 -7.55 -13.04 16.20
CA ASP A 126 -8.69 -12.33 15.62
C ASP A 126 -8.49 -12.00 14.13
N PHE A 127 -7.24 -11.96 13.68
CA PHE A 127 -6.89 -11.72 12.28
C PHE A 127 -5.53 -12.33 11.89
N LEU A 128 -5.34 -12.51 10.59
CA LEU A 128 -4.05 -12.83 9.97
C LEU A 128 -3.64 -11.70 9.04
N LEU A 129 -2.33 -11.47 8.89
CA LEU A 129 -1.82 -10.51 7.91
C LEU A 129 -1.47 -11.22 6.60
N GLU A 130 -2.11 -10.80 5.52
CA GLU A 130 -1.78 -11.23 4.17
C GLU A 130 -0.88 -10.19 3.48
N PRO A 131 0.20 -10.61 2.80
CA PRO A 131 1.03 -9.70 2.02
C PRO A 131 0.24 -9.08 0.87
N GLU A 132 0.11 -7.75 0.87
CA GLU A 132 -0.45 -7.00 -0.26
C GLU A 132 0.64 -6.18 -0.97
N ALA A 133 0.69 -6.25 -2.30
CA ALA A 133 1.61 -5.42 -3.08
C ALA A 133 1.15 -3.95 -3.06
N ARG A 134 1.89 -3.06 -2.39
CA ARG A 134 1.67 -1.60 -2.42
C ARG A 134 2.78 -0.87 -3.14
N TRP A 135 2.38 0.02 -4.04
CA TRP A 135 3.29 0.86 -4.82
C TRP A 135 3.64 2.09 -3.97
N ALA A 136 4.91 2.26 -3.62
CA ALA A 136 5.40 3.45 -2.93
C ALA A 136 6.21 4.32 -3.90
N PHE A 137 5.91 5.62 -3.94
CA PHE A 137 6.74 6.59 -4.64
C PHE A 137 8.09 6.72 -3.91
N LYS A 138 9.19 6.75 -4.65
CA LYS A 138 10.53 7.06 -4.13
C LYS A 138 11.12 8.21 -4.93
N SER A 139 11.74 9.15 -4.23
CA SER A 139 12.52 10.24 -4.83
C SER A 139 13.67 9.64 -5.67
N ALA A 140 13.82 10.11 -6.92
CA ALA A 140 14.96 9.79 -7.77
C ALA A 140 16.26 10.49 -7.34
N ARG A 141 16.21 11.41 -6.36
CA ARG A 141 17.33 12.30 -5.96
C ARG A 141 18.02 11.90 -4.64
N THR A 142 17.54 10.90 -3.91
CA THR A 142 18.11 10.53 -2.59
C THR A 142 19.35 9.62 -2.68
N THR A 143 19.98 9.49 -3.86
CA THR A 143 21.20 8.67 -4.04
C THR A 143 22.48 9.48 -4.22
N VAL A 144 22.48 10.78 -3.91
CA VAL A 144 23.70 11.62 -3.87
C VAL A 144 23.49 12.57 -2.69
N VAL A 145 24.00 12.27 -1.50
CA VAL A 145 25.31 12.69 -0.93
C VAL A 145 25.56 11.69 0.24
N GLY A 146 26.64 10.92 0.32
CA GLY A 146 28.02 11.37 0.49
C GLY A 146 28.36 11.47 1.99
N SER A 147 28.73 10.35 2.61
CA SER A 147 29.50 10.36 3.87
C SER A 147 30.54 9.25 3.79
N ALA A 148 31.80 9.65 3.77
CA ALA A 148 32.94 8.85 3.37
C ALA A 148 33.49 7.96 4.50
N LYS A 149 33.91 6.75 4.08
CA LYS A 149 35.02 5.90 4.54
C LYS A 149 35.03 5.35 5.98
N LYS A 150 34.92 4.02 6.07
CA LYS A 150 36.08 3.14 6.36
C LYS A 150 35.84 1.72 5.81
N SER A 151 36.92 0.95 5.76
CA SER A 151 37.30 0.02 4.69
C SER A 151 37.02 -1.47 4.96
N ARG A 152 37.30 -2.27 3.91
CA ARG A 152 37.45 -3.76 3.81
C ARG A 152 36.11 -4.51 3.76
N SER A 153 35.89 -5.52 2.92
CA SER A 153 36.73 -6.34 2.04
C SER A 153 35.87 -6.97 0.94
N LYS A 154 36.52 -7.42 -0.14
CA LYS A 154 35.97 -8.06 -1.35
C LYS A 154 34.98 -9.20 -1.04
N GLY A 155 33.87 -9.23 -1.77
CA GLY A 155 32.95 -10.35 -1.85
C GLY A 155 32.07 -10.22 -3.09
N THR A 156 32.51 -10.83 -4.20
CA THR A 156 31.74 -10.98 -5.44
C THR A 156 30.36 -11.52 -5.12
N THR A 157 29.31 -10.72 -5.35
CA THR A 157 27.92 -11.19 -5.23
C THR A 157 27.21 -10.92 -6.54
N ILE A 158 26.86 -12.00 -7.22
CA ILE A 158 26.01 -12.03 -8.41
C ILE A 158 24.79 -11.13 -8.16
N SER A 159 24.67 -10.07 -8.97
CA SER A 159 23.54 -9.16 -8.93
C SER A 159 22.29 -9.94 -9.35
N ARG A 160 21.48 -10.33 -8.37
CA ARG A 160 20.14 -10.88 -8.60
C ARG A 160 19.31 -9.81 -9.30
N VAL A 161 19.18 -9.91 -10.61
CA VAL A 161 18.33 -9.05 -11.44
C VAL A 161 16.93 -9.07 -10.82
N ARG A 162 16.52 -7.94 -10.24
CA ARG A 162 15.17 -7.79 -9.69
C ARG A 162 14.20 -7.80 -10.85
N ARG A 163 13.42 -8.88 -10.97
CA ARG A 163 12.35 -8.99 -11.96
C ARG A 163 11.24 -7.97 -11.66
N SER A 164 10.85 -7.18 -12.65
CA SER A 164 9.65 -6.31 -12.58
C SER A 164 8.40 -7.18 -12.71
N LYS A 165 7.31 -6.78 -12.06
CA LYS A 165 6.02 -7.48 -12.20
C LYS A 165 5.45 -7.44 -13.63
N TYR A 166 5.93 -6.54 -14.49
CA TYR A 166 5.58 -6.47 -15.91
C TYR A 166 6.56 -7.25 -16.81
N ASP A 167 7.54 -7.95 -16.24
CA ASP A 167 8.49 -8.76 -17.02
C ASP A 167 7.76 -9.87 -17.79
N LEU A 168 6.67 -10.42 -17.24
CA LEU A 168 5.84 -11.39 -17.96
C LEU A 168 5.22 -10.80 -19.23
N LEU A 169 4.79 -9.52 -19.20
CA LEU A 169 4.33 -8.82 -20.40
C LEU A 169 5.48 -8.61 -21.39
N GLN A 170 6.66 -8.24 -20.89
CA GLN A 170 7.84 -8.08 -21.72
C GLN A 170 8.22 -9.39 -22.42
N THR A 171 8.39 -10.47 -21.66
CA THR A 171 8.74 -11.80 -22.18
C THR A 171 7.71 -12.28 -23.18
N TRP A 172 6.41 -12.11 -22.87
CA TRP A 172 5.34 -12.47 -23.77
C TRP A 172 5.37 -11.65 -25.06
N LEU A 173 5.55 -10.33 -25.00
CA LEU A 173 5.68 -9.48 -26.20
C LEU A 173 6.92 -9.85 -27.01
N GLN A 174 8.05 -10.12 -26.36
CA GLN A 174 9.29 -10.55 -27.02
C GLN A 174 9.09 -11.84 -27.82
N SER A 175 8.31 -12.78 -27.30
CA SER A 175 8.03 -14.06 -27.96
C SER A 175 7.07 -13.96 -29.15
N GLN A 176 6.46 -12.79 -29.43
CA GLN A 176 5.50 -12.66 -30.53
C GLN A 176 6.20 -12.55 -31.89
N SER A 177 5.92 -13.45 -32.83
CA SER A 177 6.46 -13.38 -34.20
C SER A 177 5.80 -12.31 -35.08
N ARG A 178 4.69 -11.72 -34.63
CA ARG A 178 3.93 -10.70 -35.38
C ARG A 178 4.49 -9.29 -35.14
N ASN A 179 4.39 -8.46 -36.18
CA ASN A 179 4.74 -7.03 -36.11
C ASN A 179 3.68 -6.19 -35.40
N VAL A 180 2.44 -6.67 -35.33
CA VAL A 180 1.31 -6.04 -34.64
C VAL A 180 0.60 -7.08 -33.79
N VAL A 181 0.32 -6.75 -32.54
CA VAL A 181 -0.34 -7.62 -31.57
C VAL A 181 -1.40 -6.81 -30.82
N THR A 182 -2.62 -7.30 -30.74
CA THR A 182 -3.68 -6.69 -29.93
C THR A 182 -3.96 -7.59 -28.73
N LEU A 183 -4.09 -7.00 -27.55
CA LEU A 183 -4.32 -7.71 -26.30
C LEU A 183 -5.47 -7.04 -25.53
N GLY A 184 -6.45 -7.84 -25.10
CA GLY A 184 -7.50 -7.37 -24.20
C GLY A 184 -6.91 -6.94 -22.85
N LEU A 185 -7.56 -6.00 -22.16
CA LEU A 185 -7.11 -5.57 -20.83
C LEU A 185 -7.17 -6.74 -19.83
N SER A 186 -8.24 -7.53 -19.84
CA SER A 186 -8.39 -8.75 -19.03
C SER A 186 -7.41 -9.87 -19.42
N ASP A 187 -7.14 -10.05 -20.71
CA ASP A 187 -6.12 -10.98 -21.20
C ASP A 187 -4.72 -10.57 -20.74
N THR A 188 -4.46 -9.26 -20.70
CA THR A 188 -3.21 -8.71 -20.19
C THR A 188 -3.03 -9.14 -18.75
N GLU A 189 -4.04 -8.93 -17.90
CA GLU A 189 -4.03 -9.31 -16.47
C GLU A 189 -3.78 -10.80 -16.25
N SER A 190 -4.49 -11.63 -17.02
CA SER A 190 -4.37 -13.10 -16.95
C SER A 190 -2.97 -13.57 -17.30
N ARG A 191 -2.32 -12.94 -18.30
CA ARG A 191 -0.96 -13.29 -18.73
C ARG A 191 0.12 -12.85 -17.75
N ILE A 192 -0.08 -11.71 -17.09
CA ILE A 192 0.90 -11.15 -16.15
C ILE A 192 0.64 -11.57 -14.70
N GLY A 193 -0.48 -12.22 -14.42
CA GLY A 193 -0.88 -12.66 -13.09
C GLY A 193 -1.14 -11.50 -12.12
N LEU A 194 -1.54 -10.33 -12.63
CA LEU A 194 -1.89 -9.18 -11.80
C LEU A 194 -3.04 -8.39 -12.42
N ILE A 195 -3.88 -7.82 -11.56
CA ILE A 195 -4.93 -6.89 -11.94
C ILE A 195 -4.28 -5.55 -12.31
N LEU A 196 -4.62 -5.02 -13.48
CA LEU A 196 -4.16 -3.72 -13.95
C LEU A 196 -4.73 -2.62 -13.05
N PRO A 197 -3.99 -1.54 -12.78
CA PRO A 197 -4.53 -0.43 -12.00
C PRO A 197 -5.70 0.22 -12.72
N ALA A 198 -6.65 0.83 -11.98
CA ALA A 198 -7.82 1.51 -12.57
C ALA A 198 -7.45 2.52 -13.67
N SER A 199 -6.31 3.20 -13.54
CA SER A 199 -5.80 4.14 -14.55
C SER A 199 -5.49 3.49 -15.90
N ALA A 200 -5.21 2.19 -15.96
CA ALA A 200 -5.06 1.46 -17.22
C ALA A 200 -6.38 1.36 -18.00
N TYR A 201 -7.53 1.46 -17.32
CA TYR A 201 -8.88 1.40 -17.91
C TYR A 201 -9.45 2.77 -18.25
N THR A 202 -8.92 3.84 -17.65
CA THR A 202 -9.53 5.17 -17.76
C THR A 202 -8.60 6.21 -18.37
N HIS A 203 -7.26 6.06 -18.24
CA HIS A 203 -6.31 7.10 -18.60
C HIS A 203 -5.40 6.64 -19.76
N GLN A 204 -5.56 7.26 -20.93
CA GLN A 204 -4.69 7.00 -22.10
C GLN A 204 -3.19 7.19 -21.79
N ALA A 205 -2.87 8.11 -20.88
CA ALA A 205 -1.50 8.38 -20.42
C ALA A 205 -0.80 7.14 -19.80
N PHE A 206 -1.56 6.16 -19.29
CA PHE A 206 -1.00 4.89 -18.82
C PHE A 206 -0.32 4.13 -19.97
N TRP A 207 -0.91 4.16 -21.17
CA TRP A 207 -0.45 3.46 -22.37
C TRP A 207 0.46 4.29 -23.29
N ALA A 208 0.79 5.52 -22.90
CA ALA A 208 1.56 6.41 -23.75
C ALA A 208 2.99 5.90 -24.02
N ASN A 209 3.50 6.15 -25.23
CA ASN A 209 4.88 5.86 -25.62
C ASN A 209 5.82 6.94 -25.09
N GLN A 210 6.38 6.73 -23.90
CA GLN A 210 7.16 7.75 -23.22
C GLN A 210 8.67 7.54 -23.43
N LYS A 211 9.42 8.64 -23.53
CA LYS A 211 10.89 8.60 -23.65
C LYS A 211 11.57 8.22 -22.33
N GLU A 212 11.03 8.71 -21.20
CA GLU A 212 11.54 8.42 -19.86
C GLU A 212 10.84 7.19 -19.27
N LEU A 213 11.57 6.07 -19.19
CA LEU A 213 11.03 4.76 -18.78
C LEU A 213 11.39 4.39 -17.33
N SER A 214 12.30 5.13 -16.68
CA SER A 214 12.83 4.78 -15.36
C SER A 214 11.75 4.59 -14.29
N ASN A 215 10.68 5.40 -14.34
CA ASN A 215 9.55 5.36 -13.40
C ASN A 215 8.26 4.77 -14.00
N ARG A 216 8.34 4.11 -15.15
CA ARG A 216 7.18 3.56 -15.88
C ARG A 216 7.41 2.10 -16.23
N PRO A 217 7.45 1.21 -15.23
CA PRO A 217 7.81 -0.19 -15.44
C PRO A 217 6.83 -0.93 -16.37
N TRP A 218 5.59 -0.46 -16.48
CA TRP A 218 4.63 -0.97 -17.47
C TRP A 218 5.05 -0.58 -18.90
N ALA A 219 5.35 0.70 -19.15
CA ALA A 219 5.79 1.18 -20.46
C ALA A 219 7.14 0.62 -20.89
N ARG A 220 8.01 0.39 -19.90
CA ARG A 220 9.28 -0.28 -20.10
C ARG A 220 9.09 -1.70 -20.65
N ALA A 221 8.04 -2.42 -20.26
CA ALA A 221 7.82 -3.79 -20.69
C ALA A 221 7.64 -3.91 -22.21
N TRP A 222 6.75 -3.12 -22.81
CA TRP A 222 6.58 -3.16 -24.26
C TRP A 222 7.76 -2.52 -25.01
N THR A 223 8.35 -1.46 -24.45
CA THR A 223 9.48 -0.79 -25.10
C THR A 223 10.73 -1.67 -25.13
N MET A 224 11.06 -2.35 -24.02
CA MET A 224 12.15 -3.34 -23.98
C MET A 224 11.83 -4.61 -24.77
N ALA A 225 10.55 -4.91 -25.02
CA ALA A 225 10.15 -5.95 -25.95
C ALA A 225 10.29 -5.53 -27.44
N GLY A 226 10.67 -4.28 -27.70
CA GLY A 226 10.79 -3.73 -29.04
C GLY A 226 9.45 -3.33 -29.65
N PHE A 227 8.43 -3.05 -28.84
CA PHE A 227 7.10 -2.60 -29.24
C PHE A 227 6.82 -1.18 -28.77
N ARG A 228 5.85 -0.53 -29.41
CA ARG A 228 5.20 0.71 -28.99
C ARG A 228 3.68 0.50 -29.02
N VAL A 229 2.94 1.23 -28.21
CA VAL A 229 1.48 1.29 -28.29
C VAL A 229 1.09 2.05 -29.55
N GLU A 230 0.19 1.48 -30.34
CA GLU A 230 -0.35 2.07 -31.57
C GLU A 230 -1.76 2.60 -31.36
N GLN A 231 -2.64 1.80 -30.76
CA GLN A 231 -4.04 2.13 -30.53
C GLN A 231 -4.51 1.53 -29.20
N ILE A 232 -5.51 2.17 -28.61
CA ILE A 232 -6.12 1.75 -27.35
C ILE A 232 -7.64 1.93 -27.42
N ASN A 233 -8.34 1.02 -26.77
CA ASN A 233 -9.74 1.15 -26.41
C ASN A 233 -9.83 0.97 -24.88
N LEU A 234 -10.24 2.03 -24.19
CA LEU A 234 -10.32 2.09 -22.74
C LEU A 234 -11.77 1.88 -22.30
N SER A 235 -12.14 0.61 -22.17
CA SER A 235 -13.44 0.16 -21.67
C SER A 235 -13.23 -1.12 -20.84
N PRO A 236 -14.22 -1.62 -20.09
CA PRO A 236 -14.08 -2.86 -19.32
C PRO A 236 -13.66 -4.06 -20.18
N ASN A 237 -14.10 -4.11 -21.44
CA ASN A 237 -13.68 -5.09 -22.47
C ASN A 237 -12.66 -4.49 -23.46
N GLY A 238 -11.92 -3.49 -23.00
CA GLY A 238 -10.98 -2.72 -23.78
C GLY A 238 -9.78 -3.53 -24.23
N TRP A 239 -8.95 -2.92 -25.09
CA TRP A 239 -7.77 -3.54 -25.64
C TRP A 239 -6.66 -2.52 -25.90
N VAL A 240 -5.44 -3.02 -25.97
CA VAL A 240 -4.26 -2.26 -26.41
C VAL A 240 -3.63 -2.98 -27.60
N ARG A 241 -3.31 -2.20 -28.64
CA ARG A 241 -2.58 -2.68 -29.82
C ARG A 241 -1.15 -2.20 -29.75
N PHE A 242 -0.22 -3.14 -29.80
CA PHE A 242 1.21 -2.92 -29.85
C PHE A 242 1.72 -3.14 -31.28
N ARG A 243 2.65 -2.29 -31.72
CA ARG A 243 3.39 -2.42 -32.97
C ARG A 243 4.88 -2.49 -32.69
N ARG A 244 5.61 -3.40 -33.35
CA ARG A 244 7.08 -3.45 -33.26
C ARG A 244 7.70 -2.14 -33.75
N ILE A 245 8.63 -1.60 -32.98
CA ILE A 245 9.39 -0.38 -33.30
C ILE A 245 10.28 -0.64 -34.52
N ARG A 246 10.89 -1.83 -34.59
CA ARG A 246 11.58 -2.35 -35.77
C ARG A 246 10.82 -3.57 -36.26
N PRO A 247 10.14 -3.50 -37.41
CA PRO A 247 9.47 -4.65 -37.99
C PRO A 247 10.45 -5.79 -38.16
N LEU A 248 10.06 -7.00 -37.79
CA LEU A 248 10.72 -8.20 -38.28
C LEU A 248 10.64 -8.15 -39.80
N ALA A 249 11.78 -8.32 -40.46
CA ALA A 249 11.82 -8.44 -41.91
C ALA A 249 10.79 -9.50 -42.31
N ALA A 250 9.94 -9.19 -43.29
CA ALA A 250 9.16 -10.23 -43.92
C ALA A 250 10.18 -11.28 -44.37
N HIS A 251 10.08 -12.49 -43.83
CA HIS A 251 10.85 -13.60 -44.35
C HIS A 251 10.37 -13.71 -45.80
N ALA A 252 11.14 -13.15 -46.73
CA ALA A 252 10.96 -13.38 -48.13
C ALA A 252 11.21 -14.87 -48.29
N ALA A 253 10.12 -15.64 -48.34
CA ALA A 253 10.14 -16.99 -48.84
C ALA A 253 10.69 -16.90 -50.26
N ARG A 254 11.99 -17.17 -50.41
CA ARG A 254 12.55 -17.61 -51.67
C ARG A 254 12.50 -19.12 -51.64
N VAL A 255 11.50 -19.63 -52.37
CA VAL A 255 11.56 -20.91 -53.09
C VAL A 255 12.79 -20.89 -53.99
#